data_AF-A0A969BTV7-F1
#
_entry.id   AF-A0A969BTV7-F1
#
_cell.length_a   1.000
_cell.length_b   1.000
_cell.length_c   1.000
_cell.angle_alpha   90.00
_cell.angle_beta   90.00
_cell.angle_gamma   90.00
#
_symmetry.space_group_name_H-M   'P 1'
#
loop_
_entity.id
_entity.type
_entity.pdbx_description
1 polymer ?
#
loop_
_entity_poly.entity_id
_entity_poly.type
_entity_poly.pdbx_seq_one_letter_code
_entity_poly.pdbx_strand_id
1 'polypeptide(L)'
;MLDRSKPHRRRNLLTNEWVLVSPQRATRPWLGAVEQPTIEKRPAYDPKCYLCPGNTRAVGVTNPAYEGVYVFDNDFPALLMTSDEGRMSSEHSTFDIRHSSLLQAHQETGVCRVICFSPRHDLTLAELPREQIRGVVDT
;
A
#
# COMPACT_ATOMS: atom_id res chain seq x y z
N MET A 1 6.57 -8.48 39.40
CA MET A 1 7.00 -7.98 38.08
C MET A 1 6.74 -9.07 37.04
N LEU A 2 6.34 -8.74 35.81
CA LEU A 2 6.13 -9.73 34.75
C LEU A 2 7.47 -10.33 34.30
N ASP A 3 7.58 -11.66 34.34
CA ASP A 3 8.74 -12.39 33.80
C ASP A 3 8.67 -12.45 32.28
N ARG A 4 9.54 -11.69 31.60
CA ARG A 4 9.56 -11.56 30.14
C ARG A 4 10.10 -12.80 29.44
N SER A 5 10.71 -13.73 30.17
CA SER A 5 11.18 -15.00 29.61
C SER A 5 10.02 -15.98 29.40
N LYS A 6 8.87 -15.79 30.04
CA LYS A 6 7.72 -16.71 29.91
C LYS A 6 6.70 -16.20 28.88
N PRO A 7 5.88 -17.08 28.27
CA PRO A 7 4.78 -16.67 27.41
C PRO A 7 3.85 -15.68 28.12
N HIS A 8 3.49 -14.60 27.45
CA HIS A 8 2.63 -13.56 27.98
C HIS A 8 1.91 -12.82 26.86
N ARG A 9 0.91 -12.01 27.20
CA ARG A 9 0.24 -11.13 26.24
C ARG A 9 0.51 -9.67 26.56
N ARG A 10 0.58 -8.83 25.53
CA ARG A 10 0.65 -7.37 25.64
C ARG A 10 -0.48 -6.77 24.83
N ARG A 11 -1.18 -5.77 25.38
CA ARG A 11 -2.26 -5.07 24.69
C ARG A 11 -1.67 -3.98 23.82
N ASN A 12 -2.01 -3.97 22.53
CA ASN A 12 -1.79 -2.82 21.66
C ASN A 12 -2.92 -1.82 21.92
N LEU A 13 -2.60 -0.62 22.40
CA LEU A 13 -3.62 0.38 22.73
C LEU A 13 -4.18 1.08 21.49
N LEU A 14 -3.48 1.06 20.35
CA LEU A 14 -3.97 1.65 19.10
C LEU A 14 -5.05 0.78 18.46
N THR A 15 -4.88 -0.55 18.47
CA THR A 15 -5.87 -1.48 17.88
C THR A 15 -6.80 -2.11 18.91
N ASN A 16 -6.50 -1.93 20.20
CA ASN A 16 -7.17 -2.57 21.33
C ASN A 16 -7.03 -4.10 21.41
N GLU A 17 -6.11 -4.69 20.63
CA GLU A 17 -5.92 -6.13 20.55
C GLU A 17 -4.82 -6.64 21.49
N TRP A 18 -4.83 -7.95 21.76
CA TRP A 18 -3.77 -8.60 22.52
C TRP A 18 -2.83 -9.36 21.60
N VAL A 19 -1.52 -9.11 21.75
CA VAL A 19 -0.46 -9.84 21.05
C VAL A 19 0.13 -10.87 21.99
N LEU A 20 0.16 -12.14 21.55
CA LEU A 20 0.87 -13.22 22.24
C LEU A 20 2.37 -13.13 21.97
N VAL A 21 3.17 -13.11 23.04
CA VAL A 21 4.62 -13.15 23.00
C VAL A 21 5.08 -14.49 23.55
N SER A 22 5.72 -15.31 22.70
CA SER A 22 6.29 -16.61 23.07
C SER A 22 7.80 -16.60 22.79
N PRO A 23 8.65 -16.17 23.75
CA PRO A 23 10.07 -15.87 23.51
C PRO A 23 10.88 -17.02 22.92
N GLN A 24 10.56 -18.26 23.29
CA GLN A 24 11.27 -19.46 22.84
C GLN A 24 10.81 -19.96 21.45
N ARG A 25 9.73 -19.41 20.88
CA ARG A 25 9.08 -20.02 19.70
C ARG A 25 10.02 -20.12 18.49
N ALA A 26 10.92 -19.15 18.32
CA ALA A 26 11.87 -19.11 17.21
C ALA A 26 13.02 -20.13 17.34
N THR A 27 13.19 -20.79 18.49
CA THR A 27 14.23 -21.83 18.66
C THR A 27 13.82 -23.17 18.06
N ARG A 28 12.57 -23.31 17.60
CA ARG A 28 12.10 -24.51 16.91
C ARG A 28 12.85 -24.66 15.57
N PRO A 29 13.43 -25.83 15.28
CA PRO A 29 14.06 -26.07 13.98
C PRO A 29 13.10 -25.77 12.82
N TRP A 30 13.58 -25.00 11.84
CA TRP A 30 12.83 -24.63 10.65
C TRP A 30 13.25 -25.50 9.46
N LEU A 31 12.31 -26.28 8.93
CA LEU A 31 12.46 -27.09 7.71
C LEU A 31 11.41 -26.71 6.65
N GLY A 32 10.79 -25.54 6.82
CA GLY A 32 9.78 -25.02 5.90
C GLY A 32 10.40 -24.24 4.76
N ALA A 33 9.57 -23.41 4.11
CA ALA A 33 10.00 -22.52 3.03
C ALA A 33 11.16 -21.61 3.47
N VAL A 34 12.15 -21.46 2.60
CA VAL A 34 13.24 -20.52 2.77
C VAL A 34 13.19 -19.57 1.58
N GLU A 35 12.89 -18.31 1.87
CA GLU A 35 12.85 -17.27 0.84
C GLU A 35 14.26 -17.00 0.32
N GLN A 36 14.38 -16.82 -1.00
CA GLN A 36 15.66 -16.40 -1.58
C GLN A 36 15.88 -14.90 -1.35
N PRO A 37 17.08 -14.49 -0.93
CA PRO A 37 17.38 -13.06 -0.79
C PRO A 37 17.31 -12.40 -2.16
N THR A 38 16.52 -11.34 -2.27
CA THR A 38 16.39 -10.55 -3.49
C THR A 38 17.58 -9.59 -3.59
N ILE A 39 18.65 -10.01 -4.27
CA ILE A 39 19.76 -9.12 -4.65
C ILE A 39 19.59 -8.78 -6.13
N GLU A 40 18.64 -7.90 -6.43
CA GLU A 40 18.39 -7.46 -7.79
C GLU A 40 19.13 -6.14 -8.03
N LYS A 41 20.16 -6.14 -8.88
CA LYS A 41 20.77 -4.90 -9.35
C LYS A 41 19.86 -4.29 -10.39
N ARG A 42 19.15 -3.24 -10.00
CA ARG A 42 18.26 -2.48 -10.89
C ARG A 42 19.02 -1.35 -11.57
N PRO A 43 18.62 -0.97 -12.80
CA PRO A 43 19.19 0.20 -13.45
C PRO A 43 18.65 1.48 -12.79
N ALA A 44 19.42 2.56 -12.84
CA ALA A 44 18.97 3.88 -12.40
C ALA A 44 17.69 4.35 -13.12
N TYR A 45 17.51 3.90 -14.35
CA TYR A 45 16.35 4.16 -15.20
C TYR A 45 16.02 2.90 -15.99
N ASP A 46 14.74 2.52 -16.02
CA ASP A 46 14.26 1.42 -16.85
C ASP A 46 13.30 1.97 -17.93
N PRO A 47 13.64 1.89 -19.24
CA PRO A 47 12.77 2.36 -20.32
C PRO A 47 11.45 1.58 -20.45
N LYS A 48 11.31 0.43 -19.78
CA LYS A 48 10.07 -0.37 -19.76
C LYS A 48 9.24 -0.15 -18.51
N CYS A 49 9.75 0.59 -17.52
CA CYS A 49 9.04 0.83 -16.27
C CYS A 49 7.96 1.91 -16.46
N TYR A 50 6.71 1.58 -16.15
CA TYR A 50 5.57 2.52 -16.22
C TYR A 50 5.67 3.71 -15.24
N LEU A 51 6.61 3.69 -14.29
CA LEU A 51 6.76 4.72 -13.26
C LEU A 51 7.94 5.65 -13.52
N CYS A 52 8.88 5.29 -14.40
CA CYS A 52 10.04 6.12 -14.67
C CYS A 52 9.65 7.43 -15.39
N PRO A 53 10.43 8.51 -15.20
CA PRO A 53 10.17 9.82 -15.82
C PRO A 53 10.22 9.73 -17.35
N GLY A 54 9.29 10.39 -18.04
CA GLY A 54 9.22 10.35 -19.51
C GLY A 54 8.70 9.04 -20.13
N ASN A 55 8.50 7.98 -19.35
CA ASN A 55 7.90 6.74 -19.86
C ASN A 55 6.37 6.84 -19.94
N THR A 56 5.80 6.06 -20.85
CA THR A 56 4.36 5.91 -21.03
C THR A 56 3.82 4.87 -20.04
N ARG A 57 2.79 5.23 -19.28
CA ARG A 57 2.07 4.35 -18.36
C ARG A 57 1.19 3.34 -19.10
N ALA A 58 0.61 2.39 -18.36
CA ALA A 58 -0.21 1.31 -18.91
C ALA A 58 -1.42 1.80 -19.73
N VAL A 59 -1.98 2.97 -19.39
CA VAL A 59 -3.13 3.58 -20.10
C VAL A 59 -2.73 4.54 -21.23
N GLY A 60 -1.45 4.62 -21.57
CA GLY A 60 -0.95 5.45 -22.67
C GLY A 60 -0.58 6.89 -22.30
N VAL A 61 -0.70 7.28 -21.02
CA VAL A 61 -0.30 8.62 -20.54
C VAL A 61 1.21 8.64 -20.29
N THR A 62 1.90 9.67 -20.79
CA THR A 62 3.34 9.84 -20.56
C THR A 62 3.61 10.56 -19.23
N ASN A 63 4.50 10.01 -18.41
CA ASN A 63 4.95 10.66 -17.20
C ASN A 63 5.78 11.91 -17.55
N PRO A 64 5.69 12.99 -16.76
CA PRO A 64 6.59 14.12 -16.92
C PRO A 64 8.04 13.68 -16.69
N ALA A 65 8.99 14.46 -17.19
CA ALA A 65 10.41 14.33 -16.84
C ALA A 65 10.64 14.87 -15.42
N TYR A 66 10.07 14.21 -14.41
CA TYR A 66 10.15 14.65 -13.02
C TYR A 66 11.55 14.39 -12.43
N GLU A 67 12.00 15.28 -11.55
CA GLU A 67 13.34 15.21 -10.92
C GLU A 67 13.27 14.87 -9.42
N GLY A 68 12.07 14.81 -8.85
CA GLY A 68 11.82 14.54 -7.43
C GLY A 68 10.62 13.63 -7.21
N VAL A 69 9.78 13.95 -6.23
CA VAL A 69 8.55 13.20 -5.98
C VAL A 69 7.54 13.47 -7.09
N TYR A 70 6.88 12.42 -7.56
CA TYR A 70 5.80 12.53 -8.54
C TYR A 70 4.57 11.77 -8.08
N VAL A 71 3.41 12.43 -8.12
CA VAL A 71 2.13 11.87 -7.70
C VAL A 71 1.14 11.96 -8.85
N PHE A 72 0.41 10.88 -9.09
CA PHE A 72 -0.65 10.82 -10.10
C PHE A 72 -1.79 9.92 -9.64
N ASP A 73 -2.99 10.12 -10.21
CA ASP A 73 -4.12 9.24 -9.95
C ASP A 73 -3.84 7.86 -10.54
N ASN A 74 -4.09 6.81 -9.75
CA ASN A 74 -3.81 5.43 -10.15
C ASN A 74 -4.64 5.08 -11.38
N ASP A 75 -3.99 4.53 -12.40
CA ASP A 75 -4.63 4.11 -13.65
C ASP A 75 -5.68 3.00 -13.43
N PHE A 76 -5.57 2.25 -12.33
CA PHE A 76 -6.50 1.18 -11.91
C PHE A 76 -6.89 1.37 -10.43
N PRO A 77 -7.70 2.38 -10.09
CA PRO A 77 -7.98 2.74 -8.71
C PRO A 77 -8.96 1.74 -8.07
N ALA A 78 -8.76 1.44 -6.77
CA ALA A 78 -9.65 0.58 -6.01
C ALA A 78 -10.95 1.28 -5.55
N LEU A 79 -10.94 2.62 -5.55
CA LEU A 79 -12.06 3.47 -5.20
C LEU A 79 -12.31 4.47 -6.33
N LEU A 80 -13.57 4.78 -6.58
CA LEU A 80 -13.99 5.79 -7.54
C LEU A 80 -14.61 6.96 -6.79
N MET A 81 -14.37 8.18 -7.27
CA MET A 81 -15.19 9.32 -6.87
C MET A 81 -16.59 9.10 -7.43
N THR A 82 -17.62 9.30 -6.62
CA THR A 82 -18.97 9.42 -7.16
C THR A 82 -19.02 10.65 -8.05
N SER A 83 -19.28 10.47 -9.34
CA SER A 83 -19.70 11.58 -10.19
C SER A 83 -20.94 12.24 -9.57
N ASP A 84 -21.03 13.57 -9.61
CA ASP A 84 -22.28 14.30 -9.32
C ASP A 84 -23.42 13.93 -10.30
N GLU A 85 -23.14 13.11 -11.30
CA GLU A 85 -24.10 12.53 -12.23
C GLU A 85 -24.26 11.04 -11.94
N GLY A 86 -25.26 10.72 -11.13
CA GLY A 86 -25.57 9.34 -10.82
C GLY A 86 -26.37 9.19 -9.54
N ARG A 87 -27.45 9.97 -9.41
CA ARG A 87 -28.65 9.44 -8.75
C ARG A 87 -28.98 8.13 -9.46
N MET A 88 -28.40 7.02 -9.02
CA MET A 88 -28.86 5.70 -9.40
C MET A 88 -30.30 5.68 -8.93
N SER A 89 -31.21 5.78 -9.91
CA SER A 89 -32.64 5.75 -9.69
C SER A 89 -32.92 4.56 -8.78
N SER A 90 -33.60 4.87 -7.68
CA SER A 90 -34.10 3.96 -6.68
C SER A 90 -35.16 3.04 -7.29
N GLU A 91 -34.80 2.19 -8.25
CA GLU A 91 -35.77 1.33 -8.93
C GLU A 91 -35.03 0.24 -9.70
N HIS A 92 -34.47 -0.74 -9.00
CA HIS A 92 -34.32 -2.15 -9.41
C HIS A 92 -34.13 -2.95 -8.11
N SER A 93 -35.23 -3.40 -7.49
CA SER A 93 -35.23 -4.37 -6.39
C SER A 93 -34.58 -5.69 -6.87
N THR A 94 -33.81 -6.45 -6.09
CA THR A 94 -34.26 -7.24 -4.93
C THR A 94 -33.08 -7.87 -4.19
N PHE A 95 -32.48 -7.17 -3.21
CA PHE A 95 -32.05 -7.70 -1.91
C PHE A 95 -31.50 -6.51 -1.13
N ASP A 96 -32.27 -5.97 -0.19
CA ASP A 96 -31.77 -4.91 0.67
C ASP A 96 -30.84 -5.52 1.73
N ILE A 97 -29.60 -5.83 1.33
CA ILE A 97 -28.53 -6.32 2.22
C ILE A 97 -28.31 -5.32 3.38
N ARG A 98 -28.73 -4.06 3.25
CA ARG A 98 -28.56 -3.04 4.30
C ARG A 98 -29.33 -3.36 5.58
N HIS A 99 -30.35 -4.23 5.52
CA HIS A 99 -31.21 -4.57 6.64
C HIS A 99 -31.05 -5.99 7.19
N SER A 100 -30.13 -6.80 6.66
CA SER A 100 -29.78 -8.08 7.27
C SER A 100 -28.79 -7.89 8.41
N SER A 101 -29.02 -8.54 9.56
CA SER A 101 -28.09 -8.51 10.70
C SER A 101 -26.85 -9.39 10.48
N LEU A 102 -26.86 -10.23 9.45
CA LEU A 102 -25.80 -11.19 9.14
C LEU A 102 -25.00 -10.83 7.89
N LEU A 103 -25.66 -10.24 6.89
CA LEU A 103 -25.04 -9.81 5.64
C LEU A 103 -25.24 -8.30 5.51
N GLN A 104 -24.18 -7.53 5.67
CA GLN A 104 -24.21 -6.07 5.61
C GLN A 104 -23.23 -5.59 4.55
N ALA A 105 -23.64 -4.62 3.74
CA ALA A 105 -22.80 -4.03 2.69
C ALA A 105 -23.01 -2.52 2.63
N HIS A 106 -21.91 -1.79 2.51
CA HIS A 106 -21.87 -0.33 2.39
C HIS A 106 -21.06 0.05 1.16
N GLN A 107 -21.49 1.11 0.48
CA GLN A 107 -20.74 1.67 -0.65
C GLN A 107 -19.69 2.63 -0.11
N GLU A 108 -18.49 2.56 -0.68
CA GLU A 108 -17.36 3.43 -0.35
C GLU A 108 -16.89 4.17 -1.60
N THR A 109 -16.35 5.37 -1.40
CA THR A 109 -15.84 6.23 -2.49
C THR A 109 -14.51 6.84 -2.08
N GLY A 110 -13.71 7.27 -3.06
CA GLY A 110 -12.42 7.88 -2.79
C GLY A 110 -11.54 7.96 -4.02
N VAL A 111 -10.28 8.34 -3.80
CA VAL A 111 -9.25 8.43 -4.83
C VAL A 111 -8.07 7.57 -4.43
N CYS A 112 -7.52 6.85 -5.40
CA CYS A 112 -6.26 6.15 -5.25
C CYS A 112 -5.19 6.90 -6.04
N ARG A 113 -4.08 7.27 -5.39
CA ARG A 113 -2.92 7.87 -6.04
C ARG A 113 -1.69 6.98 -5.91
N VAL A 114 -0.82 7.07 -6.89
CA VAL A 114 0.52 6.48 -6.86
C VAL A 114 1.52 7.59 -6.60
N ILE A 115 2.49 7.32 -5.75
CA ILE A 115 3.61 8.21 -5.43
C ILE A 115 4.93 7.53 -5.83
N CYS A 116 5.70 8.20 -6.69
CA CYS A 116 7.09 7.85 -7.00
C CYS A 116 7.98 8.72 -6.11
N PHE A 117 8.84 8.11 -5.29
CA PHE A 117 9.68 8.86 -4.33
C PHE A 117 10.84 9.61 -4.99
N SER A 118 11.33 9.11 -6.13
CA SER A 118 12.51 9.60 -6.83
C SER A 118 12.45 9.17 -8.30
N PRO A 119 13.10 9.89 -9.23
CA PRO A 119 13.29 9.42 -10.61
C PRO A 119 14.21 8.18 -10.71
N ARG A 120 14.91 7.83 -9.62
CA ARG A 120 15.86 6.71 -9.56
C ARG A 120 15.13 5.39 -9.31
N HIS A 121 15.11 4.51 -10.31
CA HIS A 121 14.50 3.19 -10.23
C HIS A 121 15.30 2.18 -9.39
N ASP A 122 16.57 2.46 -9.16
CA ASP A 122 17.50 1.63 -8.41
C ASP A 122 17.53 1.92 -6.91
N LEU A 123 16.83 2.96 -6.44
CA LEU A 123 16.87 3.37 -5.04
C LEU A 123 15.59 2.99 -4.30
N THR A 124 15.77 2.42 -3.11
CA THR A 124 14.74 2.29 -2.09
C THR A 124 14.71 3.51 -1.18
N LEU A 125 13.64 3.67 -0.39
CA LEU A 125 13.50 4.79 0.55
C LEU A 125 14.69 4.92 1.53
N ALA A 126 15.31 3.81 1.92
CA ALA A 126 16.44 3.80 2.86
C ALA A 126 17.77 4.27 2.23
N GLU A 127 17.87 4.26 0.90
CA GLU A 127 19.04 4.69 0.15
C GLU A 127 18.93 6.14 -0.34
N LEU A 128 17.75 6.75 -0.20
CA LEU A 128 17.54 8.14 -0.56
C LEU A 128 18.27 9.09 0.40
N PRO A 129 18.86 10.18 -0.11
CA PRO A 129 19.36 11.25 0.73
C PRO A 129 18.24 11.86 1.59
N ARG A 130 18.60 12.39 2.76
CA ARG A 130 17.64 12.92 3.75
C ARG A 130 16.77 14.03 3.17
N GLU A 131 17.32 14.86 2.31
CA GLU A 131 16.60 15.93 1.61
C GLU A 131 15.52 15.39 0.66
N GLN A 132 15.78 14.28 -0.04
CA GLN A 132 14.78 13.63 -0.90
C GLN A 132 13.70 12.95 -0.06
N ILE A 133 14.07 12.30 1.05
CA ILE A 133 13.09 11.76 2.02
C ILE A 133 12.22 12.90 2.56
N ARG A 134 12.79 14.08 2.82
CA ARG A 134 11.99 15.22 3.27
C ARG A 134 10.96 15.63 2.21
N GLY A 135 11.33 15.64 0.93
CA GLY A 135 10.40 15.87 -0.17
C GLY A 135 9.22 14.90 -0.19
N VAL A 136 9.44 13.62 0.12
CA VAL A 136 8.35 12.63 0.26
C VAL A 136 7.41 12.97 1.42
N VAL A 137 7.94 13.45 2.54
CA VAL A 137 7.15 13.85 3.71
C VAL A 137 6.35 15.14 3.48
N ASP A 138 6.87 16.04 2.65
CA ASP A 138 6.21 17.32 2.32
C ASP A 138 5.09 17.20 1.28
N THR A 139 5.01 16.06 0.60
CA THR A 139 4.00 15.77 -0.43
C THR A 139 2.68 15.32 0.20
#